data_AF-A0A8K1FJT3-F1
#
_entry.id   AF-A0A8K1FJT3-F1
#
_cell.length_a   1.000
_cell.length_b   1.000
_cell.length_c   1.000
_cell.angle_alpha   90.00
_cell.angle_beta   90.00
_cell.angle_gamma   90.00
#
_symmetry.space_group_name_H-M   'P 1'
#
loop_
_entity.id
_entity.type
_entity.pdbx_description
1 polymer ?
#
loop_
_entity_poly.entity_id
_entity_poly.type
_entity_poly.pdbx_seq_one_letter_code
_entity_poly.pdbx_strand_id
1 'polypeptide(L)'
;MSGADGPGSRFHSPLPRVRVFPPDIQSIPLSPSRLDSPMFRERVSTLMQQGDFYAKRIDMERRRSLELDMCLARTRDIHFETKKRLCNAVNAQLSSATSEVKSVRTLENRLDKVLTRYNEIRNANKKLRDEIQSLRREKVQQQAIQEKLERETHQKQAEIAKVASATQNAFDARDRTNRQIELLRSQVSETDEEFEAGWTEKKMLLDQDRAGIRDIPRLRTPKSPMHSAMPSARGRMLASDLSGPGSPGFSLLSTPDIKLRDETMKNVWLLNEKESDLRRQSERLKTAEDGLTKIKKKTGVSDPDELAQALLSAEAKNFSLFNLINDLNTEMEAIEIENNGLEEMVESCKGSGTHSDAYRAQLKQQLEDQIEKSKQKVAFFELRQAESAEAIETMKSGALNIYHKVGHSDEAFAQQLASHGVTEANMTKLLGIIEQRIGELVDIHNIATNANGTASKPETAVDNSHGKTKKGMHGVGAGTGVAASLMRPLPPSADEFENSDSEETEDGVRPCKITELQEKTASVVGRRKEKPSRPPKK
;
A
#
# COMPACT_ATOMS: atom_id res chain seq x y z
N MET A 1 -19.36 -56.18 2.91
CA MET A 1 -19.28 -57.21 3.98
C MET A 1 -20.60 -57.22 4.74
N SER A 2 -21.08 -58.42 5.08
CA SER A 2 -22.41 -58.80 5.59
C SER A 2 -23.55 -58.61 4.59
N GLY A 3 -24.24 -59.65 4.11
CA GLY A 3 -24.53 -60.96 4.71
C GLY A 3 -25.98 -60.94 5.17
N ALA A 4 -26.90 -61.42 4.31
CA ALA A 4 -28.27 -61.75 4.69
C ALA A 4 -28.84 -62.71 3.65
N ASP A 5 -28.52 -63.99 3.83
CA ASP A 5 -29.19 -65.11 3.22
C ASP A 5 -30.70 -65.04 3.50
N GLY A 6 -31.51 -65.02 2.44
CA GLY A 6 -32.93 -65.29 2.54
C GLY A 6 -33.14 -66.79 2.73
N PRO A 7 -33.99 -67.24 3.67
CA PRO A 7 -34.27 -68.66 3.81
C PRO A 7 -35.14 -69.09 2.62
N GLY A 8 -34.50 -69.71 1.62
CA GLY A 8 -35.17 -70.47 0.59
C GLY A 8 -35.94 -71.61 1.24
N SER A 9 -37.23 -71.38 1.47
CA SER A 9 -38.20 -72.35 1.98
C SER A 9 -38.29 -73.53 1.02
N ARG A 10 -37.48 -74.56 1.28
CA ARG A 10 -37.62 -75.92 0.75
C ARG A 10 -38.91 -76.54 1.30
N PHE A 11 -40.02 -76.37 0.59
CA PHE A 11 -41.16 -77.26 0.67
C PHE A 11 -41.45 -77.83 -0.71
N HIS A 12 -40.60 -78.77 -1.15
CA HIS A 12 -41.05 -79.78 -2.09
C HIS A 12 -41.81 -80.85 -1.29
N SER A 13 -43.12 -80.69 -1.20
CA SER A 13 -44.01 -81.81 -0.86
C SER A 13 -44.28 -82.59 -2.14
N PRO A 14 -44.01 -83.90 -2.19
CA PRO A 14 -44.41 -84.72 -3.31
C PRO A 14 -45.91 -84.99 -3.17
N LEU A 15 -46.74 -84.28 -3.94
CA LEU A 15 -48.14 -84.66 -4.09
C LEU A 15 -48.18 -86.05 -4.74
N PRO A 16 -48.81 -87.07 -4.10
CA PRO A 16 -49.02 -88.33 -4.77
C PRO A 16 -49.98 -88.08 -5.93
N ARG A 17 -49.55 -88.37 -7.16
CA ARG A 17 -50.47 -88.46 -8.31
C ARG A 17 -51.45 -89.58 -8.01
N VAL A 18 -52.64 -89.22 -7.51
CA VAL A 18 -53.78 -90.14 -7.49
C VAL A 18 -54.11 -90.40 -8.96
N ARG A 19 -53.80 -91.61 -9.43
CA ARG A 19 -54.26 -92.12 -10.73
C ARG A 19 -55.79 -92.22 -10.65
N VAL A 20 -56.50 -91.35 -11.35
CA VAL A 20 -57.99 -91.36 -11.41
C VAL A 20 -58.51 -92.24 -12.56
N PHE A 21 -57.65 -92.92 -13.32
CA PHE A 21 -58.10 -93.83 -14.36
C PHE A 21 -57.42 -95.20 -14.23
N PRO A 22 -58.19 -96.30 -14.09
CA PRO A 22 -57.68 -97.64 -14.33
C PRO A 22 -57.27 -97.77 -15.82
N PRO A 23 -56.16 -98.47 -16.12
CA PRO A 23 -55.98 -99.07 -17.44
C PRO A 23 -57.01 -100.20 -17.60
N ASP A 24 -57.26 -100.62 -18.84
CA ASP A 24 -58.12 -101.75 -19.23
C ASP A 24 -59.57 -101.39 -19.63
N ILE A 25 -59.71 -100.84 -20.84
CA ILE A 25 -60.99 -100.77 -21.59
C ILE A 25 -61.21 -102.08 -22.37
N GLN A 26 -60.89 -103.23 -21.78
CA GLN A 26 -61.09 -104.53 -22.43
C GLN A 26 -61.67 -105.54 -21.45
N SER A 27 -62.95 -105.36 -21.09
CA SER A 27 -63.94 -106.41 -20.76
C SER A 27 -65.10 -105.85 -19.92
N ILE A 28 -66.03 -105.13 -20.56
CA ILE A 28 -67.37 -104.93 -20.00
C ILE A 28 -68.36 -105.57 -20.98
N PRO A 29 -68.94 -106.74 -20.68
CA PRO A 29 -70.04 -107.27 -21.47
C PRO A 29 -71.29 -106.42 -21.19
N LEU A 30 -71.63 -105.53 -22.13
CA LEU A 30 -72.88 -104.78 -22.14
C LEU A 30 -74.04 -105.75 -22.35
N SER A 31 -74.62 -106.22 -21.24
CA SER A 31 -75.94 -106.83 -21.19
C SER A 31 -76.91 -105.81 -20.54
N PRO A 32 -78.03 -105.43 -21.20
CA PRO A 32 -78.90 -104.32 -20.74
C PRO A 32 -79.58 -104.56 -19.38
N SER A 33 -79.57 -105.79 -18.87
CA SER A 33 -80.41 -106.25 -17.75
C SER A 33 -79.81 -106.10 -16.35
N ARG A 34 -78.57 -105.60 -16.20
CA ARG A 34 -77.98 -105.25 -14.88
C ARG A 34 -78.07 -103.76 -14.53
N LEU A 35 -78.39 -102.89 -15.49
CA LEU A 35 -78.53 -101.45 -15.29
C LEU A 35 -79.85 -101.07 -14.59
N ASP A 36 -80.86 -101.94 -14.64
CA ASP A 36 -82.19 -101.71 -14.03
C ASP A 36 -82.35 -102.34 -12.63
N SER A 37 -81.27 -102.84 -12.01
CA SER A 37 -81.35 -103.30 -10.61
C SER A 37 -81.55 -102.10 -9.67
N PRO A 38 -82.60 -102.09 -8.81
CA PRO A 38 -82.90 -100.95 -7.93
C PRO A 38 -81.74 -100.63 -6.98
N MET A 39 -81.01 -101.65 -6.52
CA MET A 39 -79.80 -101.51 -5.69
C MET A 39 -78.64 -100.83 -6.43
N PHE A 40 -78.51 -101.07 -7.74
CA PHE A 40 -77.48 -100.42 -8.56
C PHE A 40 -77.82 -98.94 -8.81
N ARG A 41 -79.09 -98.61 -9.08
CA ARG A 41 -79.57 -97.24 -9.24
C ARG A 41 -79.39 -96.41 -7.96
N GLU A 42 -79.66 -96.99 -6.78
CA GLU A 42 -79.43 -96.34 -5.49
C GLU A 42 -77.93 -96.14 -5.19
N ARG A 43 -77.08 -97.12 -5.52
CA ARG A 43 -75.62 -97.00 -5.40
C ARG A 43 -75.04 -95.92 -6.33
N VAL A 44 -75.56 -95.81 -7.56
CA VAL A 44 -75.19 -94.74 -8.49
C VAL A 44 -75.67 -93.38 -7.97
N SER A 45 -76.91 -93.29 -7.45
CA SER A 45 -77.45 -92.06 -6.86
C SER A 45 -76.62 -91.58 -5.66
N THR A 46 -76.25 -92.47 -4.75
CA THR A 46 -75.41 -92.14 -3.59
C THR A 46 -74.00 -91.72 -3.99
N LEU A 47 -73.38 -92.38 -4.98
CA LEU A 47 -72.10 -91.95 -5.55
C LEU A 47 -72.19 -90.60 -6.25
N MET A 48 -73.29 -90.32 -6.95
CA MET A 48 -73.51 -89.03 -7.60
C MET A 48 -73.67 -87.91 -6.57
N GLN A 49 -74.44 -88.13 -5.50
CA GLN A 49 -74.55 -87.19 -4.37
C GLN A 49 -73.21 -86.97 -3.65
N GLN A 50 -72.40 -88.02 -3.49
CA GLN A 50 -71.04 -87.90 -2.95
C GLN A 50 -70.13 -87.10 -3.89
N GLY A 51 -70.22 -87.33 -5.20
CA GLY A 51 -69.53 -86.55 -6.22
C GLY A 51 -69.88 -85.06 -6.16
N ASP A 52 -71.17 -84.75 -6.10
CA ASP A 52 -71.68 -83.37 -5.98
C ASP A 52 -71.24 -82.70 -4.66
N PHE A 53 -71.19 -83.46 -3.56
CA PHE A 53 -70.71 -82.98 -2.27
C PHE A 53 -69.22 -82.63 -2.30
N TYR A 54 -68.37 -83.51 -2.85
CA TYR A 54 -66.94 -83.25 -2.99
C TYR A 54 -66.66 -82.13 -3.99
N ALA A 55 -67.42 -82.03 -5.09
CA ALA A 55 -67.33 -80.92 -6.02
C ALA A 55 -67.61 -79.57 -5.33
N LYS A 56 -68.72 -79.47 -4.57
CA LYS A 56 -69.05 -78.27 -3.77
C LYS A 56 -67.96 -77.94 -2.75
N ARG A 57 -67.38 -78.93 -2.07
CA ARG A 57 -66.26 -78.72 -1.13
C ARG A 57 -65.00 -78.21 -1.82
N ILE A 58 -64.66 -78.78 -2.98
CA ILE A 58 -63.51 -78.31 -3.78
C ILE A 58 -63.74 -76.87 -4.23
N ASP A 59 -64.95 -76.53 -4.66
CA ASP A 59 -65.27 -75.16 -5.07
C ASP A 59 -65.22 -74.16 -3.91
N MET A 60 -65.63 -74.55 -2.70
CA MET A 60 -65.47 -73.72 -1.50
C MET A 60 -64.00 -73.53 -1.13
N GLU A 61 -63.18 -74.59 -1.18
CA GLU A 61 -61.74 -74.48 -0.90
C GLU A 61 -60.99 -73.68 -1.97
N ARG A 62 -61.41 -73.77 -3.24
CA ARG A 62 -60.88 -72.92 -4.32
C ARG A 62 -61.19 -71.44 -4.08
N ARG A 63 -62.42 -71.12 -3.67
CA ARG A 63 -62.80 -69.74 -3.29
C ARG A 63 -61.98 -69.24 -2.10
N ARG A 64 -61.86 -70.06 -1.05
CA ARG A 64 -61.05 -69.73 0.13
C ARG A 64 -59.58 -69.53 -0.21
N SER A 65 -59.02 -70.37 -1.09
CA SER A 65 -57.63 -70.23 -1.55
C SER A 65 -57.43 -68.92 -2.31
N LEU A 66 -58.37 -68.56 -3.20
CA LEU A 66 -58.33 -67.30 -3.94
C LEU A 66 -58.45 -66.09 -3.01
N GLU A 67 -59.33 -66.13 -2.01
CA GLU A 67 -59.45 -65.09 -0.98
C GLU A 67 -58.16 -64.92 -0.17
N LEU A 68 -57.52 -66.03 0.22
CA LEU A 68 -56.23 -66.01 0.91
C LEU A 68 -55.11 -65.46 0.02
N ASP A 69 -55.06 -65.85 -1.25
CA ASP A 69 -54.09 -65.32 -2.22
C ASP A 69 -54.27 -63.81 -2.41
N MET A 70 -55.51 -63.31 -2.48
CA MET A 70 -55.81 -61.88 -2.53
C MET A 70 -55.40 -61.16 -1.24
N CYS A 71 -55.58 -61.77 -0.07
CA CYS A 71 -55.12 -61.20 1.20
C CYS A 71 -53.60 -61.18 1.28
N LEU A 72 -52.91 -62.24 0.85
CA LEU A 72 -51.46 -62.31 0.79
C LEU A 72 -50.90 -61.25 -0.17
N ALA A 73 -51.51 -61.04 -1.34
CA ALA A 73 -51.13 -59.97 -2.26
C ALA A 73 -51.24 -58.59 -1.59
N ARG A 74 -52.39 -58.28 -0.97
CA ARG A 74 -52.58 -57.02 -0.23
C ARG A 74 -51.55 -56.81 0.87
N THR A 75 -51.26 -57.83 1.68
CA THR A 75 -50.26 -57.71 2.76
C THR A 75 -48.84 -57.50 2.21
N ARG A 76 -48.49 -58.12 1.09
CA ARG A 76 -47.20 -57.86 0.40
C ARG A 76 -47.11 -56.43 -0.12
N ASP A 77 -48.19 -55.92 -0.71
CA ASP A 77 -48.23 -54.54 -1.20
C ASP A 77 -48.07 -53.54 -0.04
N ILE A 78 -48.81 -53.74 1.06
CA ILE A 78 -48.69 -52.91 2.27
C ILE A 78 -47.27 -53.01 2.86
N HIS A 79 -46.68 -54.20 2.90
CA HIS A 79 -45.31 -54.37 3.37
C HIS A 79 -44.31 -53.63 2.46
N PHE A 80 -44.46 -53.73 1.14
CA PHE A 80 -43.57 -53.05 0.20
C PHE A 80 -43.68 -51.53 0.34
N GLU A 81 -44.91 -51.02 0.42
CA GLU A 81 -45.24 -49.62 0.60
C GLU A 81 -44.64 -49.06 1.90
N THR A 82 -44.80 -49.77 3.03
CA THR A 82 -44.24 -49.38 4.33
C THR A 82 -42.72 -49.43 4.34
N LYS A 83 -42.09 -50.46 3.74
CA LYS A 83 -40.64 -50.56 3.60
C LYS A 83 -40.07 -49.40 2.76
N LYS A 84 -40.74 -49.07 1.65
CA LYS A 84 -40.36 -47.94 0.78
C LYS A 84 -40.44 -46.61 1.54
N ARG A 85 -41.51 -46.38 2.30
CA ARG A 85 -41.66 -45.18 3.14
C ARG A 85 -40.58 -45.10 4.21
N LEU A 86 -40.26 -46.19 4.90
CA LEU A 86 -39.20 -46.24 5.91
C LEU A 86 -37.82 -45.97 5.30
N CYS A 87 -37.46 -46.61 4.18
CA CYS A 87 -36.18 -46.34 3.50
C CYS A 87 -36.08 -44.87 3.07
N ASN A 88 -37.15 -44.29 2.52
CA ASN A 88 -37.16 -42.88 2.13
C ASN A 88 -37.06 -41.95 3.34
N ALA A 89 -37.75 -42.25 4.44
CA ALA A 89 -37.69 -41.46 5.67
C ALA A 89 -36.30 -41.52 6.32
N VAL A 90 -35.70 -42.70 6.42
CA VAL A 90 -34.33 -42.87 6.94
C VAL A 90 -33.31 -42.16 6.05
N ASN A 91 -33.44 -42.25 4.73
CA ASN A 91 -32.54 -41.57 3.81
C ASN A 91 -32.69 -40.03 3.86
N ALA A 92 -33.93 -39.53 4.05
CA ALA A 92 -34.20 -38.12 4.26
C ALA A 92 -33.64 -37.61 5.60
N GLN A 93 -33.72 -38.41 6.67
CA GLN A 93 -33.12 -38.08 7.96
C GLN A 93 -31.59 -38.04 7.86
N LEU A 94 -30.97 -39.04 7.23
CA LEU A 94 -29.51 -39.08 7.04
C LEU A 94 -29.01 -37.92 6.18
N SER A 95 -29.74 -37.56 5.12
CA SER A 95 -29.40 -36.41 4.28
C SER A 95 -29.58 -35.07 5.02
N SER A 96 -30.62 -34.93 5.84
CA SER A 96 -30.80 -33.75 6.70
C SER A 96 -29.67 -33.60 7.73
N ALA A 97 -29.34 -34.65 8.48
CA ALA A 97 -28.26 -34.65 9.46
C ALA A 97 -26.89 -34.36 8.82
N THR A 98 -26.62 -34.93 7.64
CA THR A 98 -25.36 -34.64 6.92
C THR A 98 -25.33 -33.22 6.34
N SER A 99 -26.47 -32.63 5.98
CA SER A 99 -26.57 -31.23 5.57
C SER A 99 -26.28 -30.28 6.75
N GLU A 100 -26.84 -30.55 7.92
CA GLU A 100 -26.57 -29.78 9.14
C GLU A 100 -25.08 -29.82 9.51
N VAL A 101 -24.45 -31.00 9.51
CA VAL A 101 -23.00 -31.13 9.79
C VAL A 101 -22.16 -30.34 8.78
N LYS A 102 -22.53 -30.34 7.49
CA LYS A 102 -21.84 -29.52 6.47
C LYS A 102 -21.98 -28.04 6.77
N SER A 103 -23.17 -27.59 7.18
CA SER A 103 -23.41 -26.19 7.53
C SER A 103 -22.62 -25.74 8.77
N VAL A 104 -22.51 -26.58 9.80
CA VAL A 104 -21.66 -26.31 10.96
C VAL A 104 -20.21 -26.17 10.53
N ARG A 105 -19.72 -27.08 9.69
CA ARG A 105 -18.33 -27.06 9.20
C ARG A 105 -18.03 -25.84 8.33
N THR A 106 -18.98 -25.32 7.56
CA THR A 106 -18.77 -24.07 6.81
C THR A 106 -18.74 -22.86 7.72
N LEU A 107 -19.56 -22.83 8.78
CA LEU A 107 -19.54 -21.78 9.79
C LEU A 107 -18.23 -21.79 10.59
N GLU A 108 -17.74 -22.95 11.00
CA GLU A 108 -16.43 -23.12 11.67
C GLU A 108 -15.29 -22.60 10.78
N ASN A 109 -15.24 -23.03 9.52
CA ASN A 109 -14.23 -22.55 8.56
C ASN A 109 -14.32 -21.03 8.34
N ARG A 110 -15.53 -20.46 8.38
CA ARG A 110 -15.72 -19.01 8.26
C ARG A 110 -15.25 -18.28 9.52
N LEU A 111 -15.53 -18.84 10.70
CA LEU A 111 -15.04 -18.33 11.98
C LEU A 111 -13.51 -18.34 12.03
N ASP A 112 -12.87 -19.45 11.66
CA ASP A 112 -11.40 -19.55 11.63
C ASP A 112 -10.78 -18.49 10.73
N LYS A 113 -11.34 -18.28 9.53
CA LYS A 113 -10.89 -17.22 8.62
C LYS A 113 -11.06 -15.82 9.20
N VAL A 114 -12.12 -15.58 9.97
CA VAL A 114 -12.32 -14.30 10.66
C VAL A 114 -11.31 -14.14 11.80
N LEU A 115 -11.03 -15.20 12.56
CA LEU A 115 -10.05 -15.19 13.63
C LEU A 115 -8.63 -14.97 13.12
N THR A 116 -8.23 -15.60 12.01
CA THR A 116 -6.92 -15.34 11.39
C THR A 116 -6.80 -13.89 10.95
N ARG A 117 -7.81 -13.35 10.25
CA ARG A 117 -7.84 -11.93 9.85
C ARG A 117 -7.81 -10.99 11.06
N TYR A 118 -8.55 -11.30 12.11
CA TYR A 118 -8.53 -10.53 13.34
C TYR A 118 -7.13 -10.51 13.96
N ASN A 119 -6.45 -11.65 14.04
CA ASN A 119 -5.10 -11.75 14.55
C ASN A 119 -4.08 -11.01 13.67
N GLU A 120 -4.22 -11.08 12.35
CA GLU A 120 -3.41 -10.30 11.40
C GLU A 120 -3.58 -8.79 11.62
N ILE A 121 -4.83 -8.30 11.69
CA ILE A 121 -5.14 -6.89 11.94
C ILE A 121 -4.64 -6.47 13.33
N ARG A 122 -4.75 -7.33 14.34
CA ARG A 122 -4.24 -7.07 15.69
C ARG A 122 -2.72 -6.95 15.70
N ASN A 123 -2.02 -7.80 14.95
CA ASN A 123 -0.57 -7.74 14.82
C ASN A 123 -0.13 -6.50 14.04
N ALA A 124 -0.82 -6.15 12.95
CA ALA A 124 -0.57 -4.92 12.20
C ALA A 124 -0.77 -3.67 13.08
N ASN A 125 -1.86 -3.62 13.85
CA ASN A 125 -2.09 -2.55 14.83
C ASN A 125 -1.00 -2.49 15.91
N LYS A 126 -0.48 -3.64 16.37
CA LYS A 126 0.64 -3.67 17.31
C LYS A 126 1.89 -3.04 16.67
N LYS A 127 2.25 -3.43 15.45
CA LYS A 127 3.38 -2.86 14.71
C LYS A 127 3.26 -1.35 14.53
N LEU A 128 2.07 -0.87 14.13
CA LEU A 128 1.81 0.58 13.99
C LEU A 128 1.95 1.32 15.33
N ARG A 129 1.51 0.71 16.45
CA ARG A 129 1.70 1.30 17.78
C ARG A 129 3.18 1.38 18.16
N ASP A 130 3.95 0.34 17.87
CA ASP A 130 5.38 0.30 18.15
C ASP A 130 6.13 1.35 17.29
N GLU A 131 5.74 1.50 16.02
CA GLU A 131 6.25 2.53 15.11
C GLU A 131 5.93 3.94 15.60
N ILE A 132 4.67 4.20 15.99
CA ILE A 132 4.27 5.49 16.60
C ILE A 132 5.11 5.78 17.86
N GLN A 133 5.42 4.77 18.68
CA GLN A 133 6.27 4.95 19.85
C GLN A 133 7.74 5.21 19.48
N SER A 134 8.26 4.62 18.41
CA SER A 134 9.59 4.96 17.87
C SER A 134 9.63 6.41 17.43
N LEU A 135 8.70 6.83 16.57
CA LEU A 135 8.61 8.18 16.05
C LEU A 135 8.41 9.22 17.16
N ARG A 136 7.65 8.89 18.22
CA ARG A 136 7.52 9.77 19.39
C ARG A 136 8.85 9.93 20.15
N ARG A 137 9.62 8.86 20.31
CA ARG A 137 10.95 8.93 20.95
C ARG A 137 11.92 9.75 20.12
N GLU A 138 11.94 9.53 18.81
CA GLU A 138 12.75 10.31 17.85
C GLU A 138 12.37 11.79 17.89
N LYS A 139 11.07 12.12 17.89
CA LYS A 139 10.61 13.52 18.02
C LYS A 139 11.10 14.16 19.32
N VAL A 140 11.03 13.46 20.45
CA VAL A 140 11.52 13.99 21.73
C VAL A 140 13.04 14.21 21.69
N GLN A 141 13.79 13.30 21.09
CA GLN A 141 15.23 13.48 20.89
C GLN A 141 15.55 14.68 19.99
N GLN A 142 14.82 14.84 18.89
CA GLN A 142 14.95 15.98 17.99
C GLN A 142 14.63 17.30 18.69
N GLN A 143 13.56 17.35 19.48
CA GLN A 143 13.23 18.53 20.28
C GLN A 143 14.35 18.87 21.28
N ALA A 144 14.90 17.87 21.97
CA ALA A 144 16.02 18.10 22.89
C ALA A 144 17.28 18.63 22.18
N ILE A 145 17.55 18.19 20.94
CA ILE A 145 18.65 18.71 20.11
C ILE A 145 18.33 20.14 19.67
N GLN A 146 17.12 20.41 19.20
CA GLN A 146 16.69 21.74 18.79
C GLN A 146 16.85 22.76 19.93
N GLU A 147 16.38 22.44 21.13
CA GLU A 147 16.55 23.33 22.28
C GLU A 147 18.03 23.55 22.66
N LYS A 148 18.90 22.56 22.44
CA LYS A 148 20.36 22.74 22.62
C LYS A 148 20.92 23.71 21.60
N LEU A 149 20.60 23.53 20.32
CA LEU A 149 21.02 24.42 19.25
C LEU A 149 20.50 25.85 19.48
N GLU A 150 19.25 26.02 19.91
CA GLU A 150 18.69 27.33 20.25
C GLU A 150 19.42 27.99 21.43
N ARG A 151 19.80 27.23 22.46
CA ARG A 151 20.63 27.76 23.56
C ARG A 151 22.01 28.18 23.08
N GLU A 152 22.65 27.40 22.22
CA GLU A 152 23.97 27.69 21.65
C GLU A 152 23.93 28.94 20.74
N THR A 153 22.90 29.08 19.90
CA THR A 153 22.75 30.27 19.06
C THR A 153 22.53 31.53 19.89
N HIS A 154 21.70 31.47 20.93
CA HIS A 154 21.53 32.58 21.86
C HIS A 154 22.83 32.93 22.60
N GLN A 155 23.61 31.92 23.01
CA GLN A 155 24.92 32.14 23.64
C GLN A 155 25.89 32.83 22.66
N LYS A 156 25.95 32.37 21.41
CA LYS A 156 26.79 32.98 20.37
C LYS A 156 26.35 34.40 20.03
N GLN A 157 25.05 34.66 19.98
CA GLN A 157 24.52 36.02 19.80
C GLN A 157 24.94 36.95 20.95
N ALA A 158 24.93 36.47 22.20
CA ALA A 158 25.42 37.22 23.36
C ALA A 158 26.94 37.45 23.31
N GLU A 159 27.73 36.46 22.87
CA GLU A 159 29.17 36.61 22.63
C GLU A 159 29.45 37.68 21.57
N ILE A 160 28.73 37.65 20.44
CA ILE A 160 28.82 38.66 19.38
C ILE A 160 28.48 40.05 19.93
N ALA A 161 27.42 40.19 20.72
CA ALA A 161 27.04 41.48 21.33
C ALA A 161 28.13 42.00 22.29
N LYS A 162 28.78 41.11 23.06
CA LYS A 162 29.91 41.47 23.93
C LYS A 162 31.11 41.95 23.11
N VAL A 163 31.48 41.23 22.05
CA VAL A 163 32.58 41.62 21.16
C VAL A 163 32.25 42.96 20.49
N ALA A 164 31.03 43.15 19.99
CA ALA A 164 30.58 44.41 19.40
C ALA A 164 30.70 45.58 20.40
N SER A 165 30.24 45.41 21.64
CA SER A 165 30.40 46.43 22.69
C SER A 165 31.87 46.71 23.01
N ALA A 166 32.71 45.67 23.10
CA ALA A 166 34.15 45.83 23.32
C ALA A 166 34.82 46.59 22.17
N THR A 167 34.44 46.29 20.91
CA THR A 167 34.94 47.02 19.74
C THR A 167 34.49 48.47 19.73
N GLN A 168 33.23 48.75 20.08
CA GLN A 168 32.73 50.12 20.21
C GLN A 168 33.51 50.91 21.25
N ASN A 169 33.76 50.32 22.43
CA ASN A 169 34.56 50.96 23.47
C ASN A 169 36.00 51.24 23.01
N ALA A 170 36.61 50.33 22.23
CA ALA A 170 37.93 50.52 21.67
C ALA A 170 37.95 51.64 20.61
N PHE A 171 36.93 51.72 19.75
CA PHE A 171 36.77 52.83 18.80
C PHE A 171 36.60 54.17 19.53
N ASP A 172 35.74 54.24 20.55
CA ASP A 172 35.54 55.44 21.34
C ASP A 172 36.84 55.89 22.04
N ALA A 173 37.62 54.94 22.58
CA ALA A 173 38.92 55.22 23.20
C ALA A 173 39.93 55.76 22.17
N ARG A 174 40.03 55.12 21.00
CA ARG A 174 40.88 55.58 19.88
C ARG A 174 40.48 56.97 19.42
N ASP A 175 39.19 57.25 19.33
CA ASP A 175 38.70 58.56 18.90
C ASP A 175 38.97 59.63 19.96
N ARG A 176 38.99 59.30 21.25
CA ARG A 176 39.45 60.22 22.31
C ARG A 176 40.94 60.53 22.16
N THR A 177 41.78 59.52 21.95
CA THR A 177 43.23 59.75 21.76
C THR A 177 43.50 60.53 20.49
N ASN A 178 42.77 60.28 19.40
CA ASN A 178 42.91 61.03 18.15
C ASN A 178 42.54 62.50 18.33
N ARG A 179 41.46 62.80 19.07
CA ARG A 179 41.11 64.20 19.41
C ARG A 179 42.21 64.87 20.25
N GLN A 180 42.81 64.16 21.20
CA GLN A 180 43.94 64.69 21.98
C GLN A 180 45.19 64.94 21.12
N ILE A 181 45.51 64.02 20.21
CA ILE A 181 46.61 64.18 19.25
C ILE A 181 46.36 65.40 18.36
N GLU A 182 45.14 65.59 17.87
CA GLU A 182 44.78 66.74 17.04
C GLU A 182 44.92 68.06 17.80
N LEU A 183 44.48 68.10 19.06
CA LEU A 183 44.66 69.26 19.92
C LEU A 183 46.14 69.59 20.15
N LEU A 184 46.97 68.58 20.45
CA LEU A 184 48.41 68.75 20.62
C LEU A 184 49.08 69.20 19.31
N ARG A 185 48.65 68.70 18.15
CA ARG A 185 49.12 69.15 16.84
C ARG A 185 48.79 70.62 16.61
N SER A 186 47.58 71.06 16.96
CA SER A 186 47.20 72.47 16.89
C SER A 186 48.07 73.34 17.80
N GLN A 187 48.31 72.92 19.04
CA GLN A 187 49.18 73.63 19.98
C GLN A 187 50.62 73.72 19.47
N VAL A 188 51.17 72.63 18.92
CA VAL A 188 52.50 72.65 18.30
C VAL A 188 52.54 73.63 17.13
N SER A 189 51.53 73.61 16.26
CA SER A 189 51.42 74.57 15.14
C SER A 189 51.38 76.02 15.63
N GLU A 190 50.59 76.32 16.67
CA GLU A 190 50.53 77.65 17.29
C GLU A 190 51.90 78.06 17.85
N THR A 191 52.60 77.18 18.57
CA THR A 191 53.93 77.48 19.11
C THR A 191 55.00 77.64 18.02
N ASP A 192 54.89 76.88 16.92
CA ASP A 192 55.79 77.00 15.76
C ASP A 192 55.55 78.34 15.05
N GLU A 193 54.29 78.75 14.88
CA GLU A 193 53.91 80.06 14.34
C GLU A 193 54.42 81.21 15.21
N GLU A 194 54.26 81.12 16.53
CA GLU A 194 54.80 82.09 17.50
C GLU A 194 56.33 82.15 17.44
N PHE A 195 57.00 80.99 17.33
CA PHE A 195 58.45 80.92 17.22
C PHE A 195 58.95 81.55 15.91
N GLU A 196 58.33 81.23 14.78
CA GLU A 196 58.66 81.82 13.47
C GLU A 196 58.38 83.33 13.46
N ALA A 197 57.29 83.79 14.08
CA ALA A 197 57.02 85.22 14.25
C ALA A 197 58.12 85.91 15.08
N GLY A 198 58.49 85.34 16.23
CA GLY A 198 59.59 85.87 17.05
C GLY A 198 60.96 85.79 16.37
N TRP A 199 61.19 84.76 15.56
CA TRP A 199 62.41 84.58 14.77
C TRP A 199 62.51 85.62 13.66
N THR A 200 61.43 85.84 12.91
CA THR A 200 61.35 86.85 11.85
C THR A 200 61.49 88.26 12.41
N GLU A 201 60.86 88.57 13.55
CA GLU A 201 61.02 89.85 14.24
C GLU A 201 62.49 90.10 14.64
N LYS A 202 63.13 89.15 15.33
CA LYS A 202 64.55 89.26 15.71
C LYS A 202 65.47 89.34 14.50
N LYS A 203 65.15 88.60 13.43
CA LYS A 203 65.91 88.65 12.17
C LYS A 203 65.77 90.01 11.48
N MET A 204 64.58 90.59 11.44
CA MET A 204 64.37 91.96 10.94
C MET A 204 65.15 92.98 11.76
N LEU A 205 65.15 92.86 13.10
CA LEU A 205 65.94 93.74 13.97
C LEU A 205 67.45 93.62 13.70
N LEU A 206 67.96 92.40 13.53
CA LEU A 206 69.36 92.18 13.16
C LEU A 206 69.70 92.72 11.77
N ASP A 207 68.78 92.61 10.81
CA ASP A 207 68.96 93.19 9.47
C ASP A 207 68.91 94.73 9.52
N GLN A 208 68.08 95.30 10.40
CA GLN A 208 68.04 96.74 10.69
C GLN A 208 69.34 97.23 11.37
N ASP A 209 69.86 96.47 12.34
CA ASP A 209 71.15 96.75 12.99
C ASP A 209 72.33 96.59 12.01
N ARG A 210 72.33 95.55 11.17
CA ARG A 210 73.28 95.40 10.05
C ARG A 210 73.17 96.51 9.01
N ALA A 211 71.99 97.08 8.80
CA ALA A 211 71.81 98.24 7.93
C ALA A 211 72.40 99.50 8.59
N GLY A 212 72.18 99.71 9.89
CA GLY A 212 72.80 100.79 10.66
C GLY A 212 74.34 100.70 10.74
N ILE A 213 74.89 99.49 10.80
CA ILE A 213 76.35 99.25 10.74
C ILE A 213 76.92 99.51 9.33
N ARG A 214 76.08 99.47 8.29
CA ARG A 214 76.49 99.73 6.89
C ARG A 214 76.71 101.21 6.57
N ASP A 215 76.23 102.12 7.44
CA ASP A 215 76.36 103.58 7.29
C ASP A 215 77.64 104.15 7.93
N ILE A 216 78.61 103.31 8.28
CA ILE A 216 79.97 103.73 8.68
C ILE A 216 80.84 103.81 7.40
N PRO A 217 81.23 105.00 6.91
CA PRO A 217 82.19 105.09 5.82
C PRO A 217 83.58 104.83 6.40
N ARG A 218 84.24 103.73 6.04
CA ARG A 218 85.71 103.69 5.93
C ARG A 218 86.24 102.51 5.13
N LEU A 219 86.94 102.90 4.07
CA LEU A 219 88.19 102.31 3.55
C LEU A 219 88.11 100.96 2.83
N ARG A 220 87.78 101.11 1.54
CA ARG A 220 88.37 100.37 0.42
C ARG A 220 89.91 100.42 0.46
N THR A 221 90.57 99.29 0.71
CA THR A 221 91.90 98.91 0.16
C THR A 221 91.97 97.36 0.06
N PRO A 222 92.91 96.76 -0.68
CA PRO A 222 92.79 96.48 -2.10
C PRO A 222 92.79 94.98 -2.45
N LYS A 223 92.39 94.69 -3.70
CA LYS A 223 92.38 93.37 -4.36
C LYS A 223 93.78 92.74 -4.44
N SER A 224 93.87 91.42 -4.26
CA SER A 224 94.58 90.49 -5.17
C SER A 224 94.42 89.02 -4.73
N PRO A 225 94.64 88.03 -5.62
CA PRO A 225 93.81 86.86 -5.78
C PRO A 225 94.56 85.58 -5.34
N MET A 226 94.01 84.40 -5.69
CA MET A 226 94.46 83.03 -5.34
C MET A 226 93.83 82.51 -4.04
N HIS A 227 93.33 81.28 -3.91
CA HIS A 227 93.22 80.12 -4.78
C HIS A 227 92.18 79.17 -4.15
N SER A 228 91.51 78.38 -5.00
CA SER A 228 90.86 77.07 -4.74
C SER A 228 89.36 76.97 -5.07
N ALA A 229 89.04 77.15 -6.35
CA ALA A 229 88.23 76.14 -7.03
C ALA A 229 89.20 75.07 -7.57
N MET A 230 88.69 73.85 -7.74
CA MET A 230 89.31 72.63 -8.31
C MET A 230 89.62 71.53 -7.25
N PRO A 231 89.75 70.25 -7.67
CA PRO A 231 88.71 69.25 -7.51
C PRO A 231 89.38 67.92 -7.07
N SER A 232 88.72 66.78 -7.23
CA SER A 232 89.47 65.57 -7.55
C SER A 232 88.74 64.76 -8.60
N ALA A 233 89.16 64.97 -9.85
CA ALA A 233 89.29 63.88 -10.79
C ALA A 233 90.72 63.35 -10.68
N ARG A 234 90.89 62.12 -10.18
CA ARG A 234 91.82 61.16 -10.80
C ARG A 234 90.95 60.45 -11.85
N GLY A 235 91.22 60.57 -13.15
CA GLY A 235 92.44 60.10 -13.79
C GLY A 235 92.31 58.58 -13.95
N ARG A 236 92.47 57.94 -15.11
CA ARG A 236 93.06 58.36 -16.38
C ARG A 236 92.73 57.27 -17.40
N MET A 237 92.34 57.73 -18.58
CA MET A 237 92.64 57.27 -19.94
C MET A 237 93.24 55.87 -20.21
N LEU A 238 92.64 55.28 -21.25
CA LEU A 238 93.23 54.76 -22.50
C LEU A 238 94.00 53.44 -22.50
N ALA A 239 93.87 52.82 -23.70
CA ALA A 239 94.82 51.97 -24.40
C ALA A 239 94.88 50.53 -23.85
N SER A 240 94.17 49.61 -24.49
CA SER A 240 94.55 48.93 -25.73
C SER A 240 95.53 47.79 -25.48
N ASP A 241 95.46 46.85 -26.41
CA ASP A 241 96.53 45.95 -26.76
C ASP A 241 96.63 44.60 -26.03
N LEU A 242 96.09 43.62 -26.75
CA LEU A 242 96.89 42.65 -27.50
C LEU A 242 96.76 41.20 -27.02
N SER A 243 96.60 40.39 -28.06
CA SER A 243 97.12 39.05 -28.20
C SER A 243 96.25 37.87 -27.71
N GLY A 244 95.45 37.36 -28.66
CA GLY A 244 95.64 35.94 -29.02
C GLY A 244 97.07 35.73 -29.58
N PRO A 245 97.58 34.50 -29.73
CA PRO A 245 96.90 33.51 -30.56
C PRO A 245 97.20 32.05 -30.17
N GLY A 246 96.68 31.11 -30.95
CA GLY A 246 97.39 29.85 -31.19
C GLY A 246 96.62 28.57 -30.90
N SER A 247 95.77 28.17 -31.84
CA SER A 247 95.57 26.75 -32.18
C SER A 247 96.90 26.21 -32.76
N PRO A 248 97.27 24.91 -32.66
CA PRO A 248 96.67 23.91 -33.55
C PRO A 248 96.58 22.46 -33.00
N GLY A 249 95.74 21.63 -33.62
CA GLY A 249 95.59 20.20 -33.31
C GLY A 249 96.57 19.28 -34.04
N PHE A 250 96.66 18.01 -33.59
CA PHE A 250 96.82 16.79 -34.42
C PHE A 250 96.70 15.48 -33.58
N SER A 251 95.95 14.53 -34.16
CA SER A 251 95.72 13.07 -33.98
C SER A 251 96.21 12.22 -32.78
N LEU A 252 95.25 11.47 -32.22
CA LEU A 252 95.20 10.01 -31.94
C LEU A 252 96.49 9.24 -31.56
N LEU A 253 96.58 8.67 -30.34
CA LEU A 253 96.38 7.22 -30.02
C LEU A 253 96.54 6.92 -28.50
N SER A 254 95.64 6.05 -27.98
CA SER A 254 95.73 5.15 -26.81
C SER A 254 96.21 5.62 -25.41
N THR A 255 95.24 5.60 -24.45
CA THR A 255 95.28 5.17 -23.01
C THR A 255 96.38 5.72 -22.08
N PRO A 256 96.16 6.10 -20.78
CA PRO A 256 94.99 6.14 -19.90
C PRO A 256 94.69 7.58 -19.39
N ASP A 257 94.86 8.59 -20.24
CA ASP A 257 94.85 10.02 -19.84
C ASP A 257 93.49 10.74 -19.93
N ILE A 258 92.45 10.06 -20.43
CA ILE A 258 91.09 10.62 -20.49
C ILE A 258 90.51 10.78 -19.08
N LYS A 259 90.85 9.89 -18.14
CA LYS A 259 90.38 10.00 -16.75
C LYS A 259 90.94 11.23 -16.05
N LEU A 260 92.23 11.54 -16.22
CA LEU A 260 92.81 12.75 -15.64
C LEU A 260 92.29 14.03 -16.33
N ARG A 261 92.00 14.01 -17.64
CA ARG A 261 91.36 15.14 -18.32
C ARG A 261 89.90 15.33 -17.92
N ASP A 262 89.14 14.25 -17.78
CA ASP A 262 87.77 14.28 -17.28
C ASP A 262 87.74 14.72 -15.80
N GLU A 263 88.70 14.28 -14.98
CA GLU A 263 88.83 14.71 -13.59
C GLU A 263 89.23 16.19 -13.50
N THR A 264 90.16 16.67 -14.33
CA THR A 264 90.53 18.09 -14.35
C THR A 264 89.42 18.97 -14.92
N MET A 265 88.69 18.53 -15.96
CA MET A 265 87.50 19.22 -16.45
C MET A 265 86.37 19.23 -15.42
N LYS A 266 86.15 18.12 -14.70
CA LYS A 266 85.21 18.05 -13.58
C LYS A 266 85.63 18.98 -12.45
N ASN A 267 86.92 19.04 -12.11
CA ASN A 267 87.45 19.94 -11.08
C ASN A 267 87.31 21.42 -11.48
N VAL A 268 87.57 21.76 -12.75
CA VAL A 268 87.36 23.11 -13.27
C VAL A 268 85.87 23.47 -13.29
N TRP A 269 85.01 22.53 -13.68
CA TRP A 269 83.56 22.72 -13.62
C TRP A 269 83.08 22.90 -12.18
N LEU A 270 83.53 22.06 -11.24
CA LEU A 270 83.25 22.19 -9.80
C LEU A 270 83.78 23.51 -9.22
N LEU A 271 84.95 23.97 -9.66
CA LEU A 271 85.50 25.27 -9.24
C LEU A 271 84.69 26.43 -9.78
N ASN A 272 84.23 26.35 -11.03
CA ASN A 272 83.38 27.38 -11.64
C ASN A 272 81.95 27.36 -11.05
N GLU A 273 81.42 26.17 -10.73
CA GLU A 273 80.16 25.99 -9.99
C GLU A 273 80.28 26.67 -8.62
N LYS A 274 81.35 26.36 -7.88
CA LYS A 274 81.66 27.00 -6.58
C LYS A 274 81.88 28.50 -6.71
N GLU A 275 82.53 28.98 -7.77
CA GLU A 275 82.72 30.41 -8.03
C GLU A 275 81.39 31.09 -8.34
N SER A 276 80.52 30.45 -9.11
CA SER A 276 79.18 30.94 -9.43
C SER A 276 78.28 30.98 -8.19
N ASP A 277 78.40 29.98 -7.31
CA ASP A 277 77.72 29.93 -6.01
C ASP A 277 78.24 31.03 -5.08
N LEU A 278 79.57 31.23 -5.01
CA LEU A 278 80.18 32.33 -4.26
C LEU A 278 79.73 33.69 -4.80
N ARG A 279 79.63 33.86 -6.12
CA ARG A 279 79.10 35.10 -6.72
C ARG A 279 77.64 35.30 -6.34
N ARG A 280 76.78 34.28 -6.45
CA ARG A 280 75.37 34.33 -6.03
C ARG A 280 75.23 34.63 -4.54
N GLN A 281 76.06 34.05 -3.68
CA GLN A 281 76.08 34.36 -2.25
C GLN A 281 76.52 35.80 -2.01
N SER A 282 77.54 36.30 -2.73
CA SER A 282 77.98 37.69 -2.62
C SER A 282 76.91 38.69 -3.08
N GLU A 283 76.14 38.37 -4.12
CA GLU A 283 75.03 39.19 -4.61
C GLU A 283 73.86 39.18 -3.62
N ARG A 284 73.56 38.03 -3.00
CA ARG A 284 72.58 37.93 -1.91
C ARG A 284 73.01 38.74 -0.68
N LEU A 285 74.29 38.68 -0.31
CA LEU A 285 74.83 39.49 0.79
C LEU A 285 74.74 40.99 0.46
N LYS A 286 75.15 41.41 -0.74
CA LYS A 286 75.02 42.81 -1.19
C LYS A 286 73.58 43.30 -1.17
N THR A 287 72.63 42.49 -1.66
CA THR A 287 71.21 42.87 -1.65
C THR A 287 70.63 42.90 -0.24
N ALA A 288 71.07 42.00 0.67
CA ALA A 288 70.71 42.06 2.08
C ALA A 288 71.31 43.29 2.78
N GLU A 289 72.57 43.63 2.50
CA GLU A 289 73.24 44.85 2.99
C GLU A 289 72.53 46.12 2.47
N ASP A 290 72.17 46.16 1.19
CA ASP A 290 71.38 47.25 0.60
C ASP A 290 69.98 47.36 1.24
N GLY A 291 69.34 46.21 1.52
CA GLY A 291 68.07 46.14 2.25
C GLY A 291 68.18 46.70 3.67
N LEU A 292 69.19 46.25 4.43
CA LEU A 292 69.46 46.69 5.80
C LEU A 292 69.84 48.18 5.85
N THR A 293 70.65 48.67 4.93
CA THR A 293 70.97 50.11 4.86
C THR A 293 69.75 50.95 4.49
N LYS A 294 68.85 50.45 3.64
CA LYS A 294 67.58 51.11 3.30
C LYS A 294 66.61 51.12 4.47
N ILE A 295 66.55 50.04 5.24
CA ILE A 295 65.76 49.96 6.48
C ILE A 295 66.35 50.93 7.52
N LYS A 296 67.66 50.89 7.77
CA LYS A 296 68.38 51.80 8.68
C LYS A 296 68.12 53.28 8.36
N LYS A 297 68.12 53.65 7.07
CA LYS A 297 67.79 55.01 6.60
C LYS A 297 66.33 55.41 6.87
N LYS A 298 65.40 54.46 6.84
CA LYS A 298 63.96 54.71 7.03
C LYS A 298 63.51 54.66 8.49
N THR A 299 64.15 53.83 9.31
CA THR A 299 63.78 53.62 10.72
C THR A 299 64.54 54.52 11.68
N GLY A 300 65.70 55.08 11.29
CA GLY A 300 66.47 56.04 12.11
C GLY A 300 67.14 55.45 13.36
N VAL A 301 66.95 54.15 13.63
CA VAL A 301 67.55 53.45 14.77
C VAL A 301 69.04 53.23 14.47
N SER A 302 69.90 53.77 15.34
CA SER A 302 71.36 53.73 15.15
C SER A 302 72.01 52.46 15.70
N ASP A 303 71.31 51.73 16.59
CA ASP A 303 71.81 50.50 17.21
C ASP A 303 71.47 49.25 16.35
N PRO A 304 72.46 48.53 15.80
CA PRO A 304 72.24 47.35 14.98
C PRO A 304 71.53 46.20 15.73
N ASP A 305 71.73 46.08 17.04
CA ASP A 305 71.17 44.97 17.83
C ASP A 305 69.67 45.14 18.07
N GLU A 306 69.21 46.38 18.28
CA GLU A 306 67.79 46.71 18.42
C GLU A 306 67.03 46.49 17.09
N LEU A 307 67.64 46.83 15.95
CA LEU A 307 67.06 46.58 14.63
C LEU A 307 66.94 45.09 14.33
N ALA A 308 67.96 44.29 14.69
CA ALA A 308 67.93 42.85 14.52
C ALA A 308 66.81 42.20 15.37
N GLN A 309 66.63 42.64 16.62
CA GLN A 309 65.54 42.16 17.47
C GLN A 309 64.16 42.56 16.93
N ALA A 310 64.01 43.79 16.44
CA ALA A 310 62.77 44.25 15.84
C ALA A 310 62.41 43.45 14.57
N LEU A 311 63.40 43.18 13.70
CA LEU A 311 63.22 42.36 12.51
C LEU A 311 62.89 40.90 12.85
N LEU A 312 63.60 40.29 13.81
CA LEU A 312 63.28 38.95 14.29
C LEU A 312 61.85 38.87 14.85
N SER A 313 61.41 39.90 15.58
CA SER A 313 60.04 39.96 16.10
C SER A 313 59.00 40.12 14.98
N ALA A 314 59.33 40.86 13.91
CA ALA A 314 58.48 41.03 12.75
C ALA A 314 58.45 39.76 11.88
N GLU A 315 59.58 39.07 11.72
CA GLU A 315 59.68 37.77 11.06
C GLU A 315 58.91 36.69 11.81
N ALA A 316 58.98 36.67 13.15
CA ALA A 316 58.18 35.75 13.96
C ALA A 316 56.68 35.99 13.81
N LYS A 317 56.24 37.25 13.77
CA LYS A 317 54.84 37.61 13.49
C LYS A 317 54.44 37.24 12.06
N ASN A 318 55.29 37.48 11.07
CA ASN A 318 55.03 37.10 9.69
C ASN A 318 54.95 35.58 9.53
N PHE A 319 55.80 34.81 10.21
CA PHE A 319 55.75 33.36 10.22
C PHE A 319 54.45 32.84 10.85
N SER A 320 54.03 33.44 11.96
CA SER A 320 52.74 33.12 12.58
C SER A 320 51.55 33.43 11.67
N LEU A 321 51.58 34.56 10.95
CA LEU A 321 50.53 34.91 9.99
C LEU A 321 50.53 33.97 8.79
N PHE A 322 51.70 33.56 8.31
CA PHE A 322 51.81 32.61 7.21
C PHE A 322 51.24 31.24 7.58
N ASN A 323 51.52 30.75 8.79
CA ASN A 323 50.92 29.52 9.30
C ASN A 323 49.40 29.65 9.40
N LEU A 324 48.90 30.76 9.97
CA LEU A 324 47.45 31.00 10.05
C LEU A 324 46.80 31.06 8.67
N ILE A 325 47.43 31.70 7.69
CA ILE A 325 46.92 31.77 6.31
C ILE A 325 46.89 30.37 5.68
N ASN A 326 47.92 29.55 5.90
CA ASN A 326 47.93 28.17 5.42
C ASN A 326 46.84 27.34 6.09
N ASP A 327 46.69 27.45 7.41
CA ASP A 327 45.66 26.75 8.16
C ASP A 327 44.25 27.14 7.66
N LEU A 328 44.00 28.44 7.50
CA LEU A 328 42.74 28.95 6.94
C LEU A 328 42.50 28.49 5.50
N ASN A 329 43.53 28.41 4.67
CA ASN A 329 43.41 27.87 3.31
C ASN A 329 43.07 26.37 3.32
N THR A 330 43.70 25.59 4.20
CA THR A 330 43.36 24.16 4.34
C THR A 330 41.94 23.95 4.89
N GLU A 331 41.48 24.81 5.79
CA GLU A 331 40.12 24.80 6.30
C GLU A 331 39.12 25.19 5.19
N MET A 332 39.46 26.17 4.36
CA MET A 332 38.66 26.59 3.22
C MET A 332 38.50 25.45 2.20
N GLU A 333 39.61 24.78 1.83
CA GLU A 333 39.57 23.61 0.94
C GLU A 333 38.71 22.48 1.53
N ALA A 334 38.81 22.23 2.84
CA ALA A 334 38.00 21.21 3.52
C ALA A 334 36.49 21.53 3.48
N ILE A 335 36.12 22.79 3.75
CA ILE A 335 34.72 23.25 3.71
C ILE A 335 34.19 23.22 2.28
N GLU A 336 34.99 23.57 1.28
CA GLU A 336 34.59 23.47 -0.13
C GLU A 336 34.30 22.02 -0.56
N ILE A 337 35.11 21.06 -0.10
CA ILE A 337 34.85 19.63 -0.32
C ILE A 337 33.54 19.20 0.36
N GLU A 338 33.29 19.64 1.59
CA GLU A 338 32.06 19.32 2.31
C GLU A 338 30.83 19.91 1.61
N ASN A 339 30.89 21.17 1.17
CA ASN A 339 29.83 21.82 0.42
C ASN A 339 29.53 21.10 -0.90
N ASN A 340 30.56 20.72 -1.66
CA ASN A 340 30.38 19.96 -2.89
C ASN A 340 29.70 18.59 -2.62
N GLY A 341 30.10 17.91 -1.55
CA GLY A 341 29.45 16.65 -1.13
C GLY A 341 27.98 16.84 -0.71
N LEU A 342 27.67 17.92 0.01
CA LEU A 342 26.29 18.26 0.39
C LEU A 342 25.43 18.61 -0.83
N GLU A 343 25.97 19.36 -1.79
CA GLU A 343 25.29 19.68 -3.04
C GLU A 343 24.98 18.42 -3.86
N GLU A 344 25.93 17.48 -3.96
CA GLU A 344 25.71 16.20 -4.64
C GLU A 344 24.61 15.35 -3.97
N MET A 345 24.59 15.32 -2.63
CA MET A 345 23.52 14.64 -1.87
C MET A 345 22.15 15.30 -2.10
N VAL A 346 22.09 16.63 -2.16
CA VAL A 346 20.87 17.38 -2.45
C VAL A 346 20.38 17.09 -3.87
N GLU A 347 21.27 17.06 -4.86
CA GLU A 347 20.92 16.76 -6.25
C GLU A 347 20.38 15.34 -6.40
N SER A 348 21.01 14.36 -5.73
CA SER A 348 20.55 12.97 -5.68
C SER A 348 19.16 12.83 -5.04
N CYS A 349 18.91 13.55 -3.95
CA CYS A 349 17.60 13.57 -3.29
C CYS A 349 16.51 14.24 -4.13
N LYS A 350 16.84 15.32 -4.88
CA LYS A 350 15.90 15.96 -5.83
C LYS A 350 15.55 15.03 -6.99
N GLY A 351 16.54 14.31 -7.53
CA GLY A 351 16.33 13.33 -8.60
C GLY A 351 15.44 12.15 -8.18
N SER A 352 15.56 11.70 -6.93
CA SER A 352 14.69 10.63 -6.38
C SER A 352 13.31 11.14 -5.94
N GLY A 353 13.22 12.39 -5.46
CA GLY A 353 11.99 13.01 -4.97
C GLY A 353 10.95 13.24 -6.07
N THR A 354 11.36 13.66 -7.26
CA THR A 354 10.41 13.98 -8.36
C THR A 354 9.66 12.75 -8.88
N HIS A 355 10.33 11.60 -9.03
CA HIS A 355 9.67 10.35 -9.43
C HIS A 355 8.83 9.74 -8.28
N SER A 356 9.27 9.93 -7.02
CA SER A 356 8.51 9.50 -5.85
C SER A 356 7.24 10.32 -5.66
N ASP A 357 7.30 11.64 -5.86
CA ASP A 357 6.17 12.55 -5.68
C ASP A 357 5.13 12.40 -6.79
N ALA A 358 5.55 12.22 -8.04
CA ALA A 358 4.62 11.93 -9.14
C ALA A 358 3.86 10.60 -8.90
N TYR A 359 4.57 9.57 -8.43
CA TYR A 359 3.96 8.28 -8.09
C TYR A 359 3.04 8.38 -6.87
N ARG A 360 3.44 9.12 -5.82
CA ARG A 360 2.61 9.39 -4.64
C ARG A 360 1.35 10.18 -4.99
N ALA A 361 1.45 11.17 -5.88
CA ALA A 361 0.31 11.95 -6.35
C ALA A 361 -0.69 11.09 -7.14
N GLN A 362 -0.21 10.24 -8.04
CA GLN A 362 -1.08 9.29 -8.76
C GLN A 362 -1.75 8.28 -7.83
N LEU A 363 -1.01 7.72 -6.87
CA LEU A 363 -1.57 6.78 -5.90
C LEU A 363 -2.63 7.45 -5.01
N LYS A 364 -2.37 8.69 -4.57
CA LYS A 364 -3.33 9.48 -3.81
C LYS A 364 -4.61 9.69 -4.60
N GLN A 365 -4.50 10.10 -5.87
CA GLN A 365 -5.66 10.29 -6.74
C GLN A 365 -6.46 9.00 -6.94
N GLN A 366 -5.78 7.86 -7.15
CA GLN A 366 -6.44 6.56 -7.25
C GLN A 366 -7.20 6.17 -5.98
N LEU A 367 -6.64 6.45 -4.80
CA LEU A 367 -7.30 6.19 -3.53
C LEU A 367 -8.49 7.12 -3.31
N GLU A 368 -8.37 8.40 -3.67
CA GLU A 368 -9.48 9.37 -3.62
C GLU A 368 -10.64 8.93 -4.53
N ASP A 369 -10.35 8.49 -5.76
CA ASP A 369 -11.37 7.97 -6.69
C ASP A 369 -12.05 6.69 -6.16
N GLN A 370 -11.30 5.79 -5.53
CA GLN A 370 -11.87 4.59 -4.91
C GLN A 370 -12.76 4.93 -3.72
N ILE A 371 -12.35 5.92 -2.91
CA ILE A 371 -13.15 6.41 -1.79
C ILE A 371 -14.45 7.02 -2.32
N GLU A 372 -14.39 7.86 -3.35
CA GLU A 372 -15.57 8.49 -3.93
C GLU A 372 -16.56 7.46 -4.50
N LYS A 373 -16.05 6.46 -5.25
CA LYS A 373 -16.87 5.34 -5.73
C LYS A 373 -17.50 4.54 -4.59
N SER A 374 -16.77 4.32 -3.49
CA SER A 374 -17.31 3.62 -2.32
C SER A 374 -18.41 4.43 -1.62
N LYS A 375 -18.24 5.75 -1.50
CA LYS A 375 -19.24 6.66 -0.92
C LYS A 375 -20.52 6.69 -1.76
N GLN A 376 -20.41 6.75 -3.08
CA GLN A 376 -21.57 6.69 -3.97
C GLN A 376 -22.34 5.38 -3.80
N LYS A 377 -21.65 4.24 -3.67
CA LYS A 377 -22.29 2.94 -3.40
C LYS A 377 -22.98 2.91 -2.04
N VAL A 378 -22.36 3.46 -1.00
CA VAL A 378 -22.96 3.56 0.33
C VAL A 378 -24.23 4.41 0.28
N ALA A 379 -24.17 5.59 -0.33
CA ALA A 379 -25.34 6.46 -0.49
C ALA A 379 -26.49 5.78 -1.25
N PHE A 380 -26.17 5.03 -2.31
CA PHE A 380 -27.15 4.24 -3.06
C PHE A 380 -27.83 3.17 -2.19
N PHE A 381 -27.04 2.40 -1.42
CA PHE A 381 -27.60 1.38 -0.53
C PHE A 381 -28.38 1.97 0.64
N GLU A 382 -27.97 3.12 1.18
CA GLU A 382 -28.71 3.84 2.23
C GLU A 382 -30.05 4.35 1.71
N LEU A 383 -30.10 4.91 0.50
CA LEU A 383 -31.35 5.33 -0.13
C LEU A 383 -32.30 4.14 -0.34
N ARG A 384 -31.80 3.03 -0.91
CA ARG A 384 -32.58 1.81 -1.10
C ARG A 384 -33.03 1.17 0.22
N GLN A 385 -32.20 1.24 1.26
CA GLN A 385 -32.60 0.80 2.59
C GLN A 385 -33.73 1.67 3.15
N ALA A 386 -33.67 3.00 2.95
CA ALA A 386 -34.73 3.90 3.39
C ALA A 386 -36.05 3.61 2.66
N GLU A 387 -36.02 3.42 1.34
CA GLU A 387 -37.21 3.05 0.54
C GLU A 387 -37.80 1.71 0.99
N SER A 388 -36.96 0.69 1.17
CA SER A 388 -37.43 -0.61 1.66
C SER A 388 -37.98 -0.54 3.09
N ALA A 389 -37.41 0.28 3.96
CA ALA A 389 -37.90 0.48 5.32
C ALA A 389 -39.28 1.15 5.33
N GLU A 390 -39.51 2.14 4.46
CA GLU A 390 -40.82 2.76 4.27
C GLU A 390 -41.87 1.76 3.75
N ALA A 391 -41.49 0.93 2.76
CA ALA A 391 -42.35 -0.16 2.27
C ALA A 391 -42.69 -1.17 3.37
N ILE A 392 -41.75 -1.52 4.24
CA ILE A 392 -41.99 -2.42 5.37
C ILE A 392 -42.95 -1.80 6.38
N GLU A 393 -42.82 -0.51 6.67
CA GLU A 393 -43.70 0.19 7.62
C GLU A 393 -45.14 0.30 7.10
N THR A 394 -45.31 0.61 5.81
CA THR A 394 -46.63 0.58 5.16
C THR A 394 -47.24 -0.82 5.18
N MET A 395 -46.45 -1.88 4.91
CA MET A 395 -46.91 -3.25 5.06
C MET A 395 -47.29 -3.62 6.51
N LYS A 396 -46.52 -3.20 7.52
CA LYS A 396 -46.83 -3.49 8.93
C LYS A 396 -48.19 -2.92 9.31
N SER A 397 -48.42 -1.66 8.96
CA SER A 397 -49.70 -0.99 9.24
C SER A 397 -50.86 -1.64 8.48
N GLY A 398 -50.66 -2.00 7.21
CA GLY A 398 -51.64 -2.73 6.40
C GLY A 398 -51.99 -4.10 6.95
N ALA A 399 -50.97 -4.91 7.29
CA ALA A 399 -51.14 -6.24 7.85
C ALA A 399 -51.83 -6.21 9.21
N LEU A 400 -51.48 -5.25 10.09
CA LEU A 400 -52.19 -5.02 11.35
C LEU A 400 -53.67 -4.69 11.12
N ASN A 401 -53.97 -3.78 10.20
CA ASN A 401 -55.36 -3.40 9.91
C ASN A 401 -56.18 -4.60 9.41
N ILE A 402 -55.60 -5.45 8.56
CA ILE A 402 -56.27 -6.67 8.06
C ILE A 402 -56.44 -7.67 9.21
N TYR A 403 -55.42 -7.89 10.03
CA TYR A 403 -55.47 -8.78 11.19
C TYR A 403 -56.60 -8.41 12.16
N HIS A 404 -56.79 -7.11 12.43
CA HIS A 404 -57.88 -6.62 13.27
C HIS A 404 -59.27 -6.80 12.62
N LYS A 405 -59.38 -6.68 11.29
CA LYS A 405 -60.65 -6.83 10.56
C LYS A 405 -61.10 -8.29 10.38
N VAL A 406 -60.14 -9.20 10.19
CA VAL A 406 -60.40 -10.62 9.89
C VAL A 406 -60.71 -11.42 11.17
N GLY A 407 -60.33 -10.88 12.34
CA GLY A 407 -60.58 -11.48 13.66
C GLY A 407 -59.56 -12.54 14.04
N HIS A 408 -59.38 -12.76 15.34
CA HIS A 408 -58.29 -13.57 15.90
C HIS A 408 -58.75 -14.98 16.26
N SER A 409 -57.94 -15.98 15.95
CA SER A 409 -58.10 -17.37 16.42
C SER A 409 -57.02 -17.81 17.40
N ASP A 410 -55.91 -17.06 17.54
CA ASP A 410 -54.76 -17.38 18.39
C ASP A 410 -54.46 -16.26 19.42
N GLU A 411 -54.96 -16.45 20.64
CA GLU A 411 -54.85 -15.50 21.77
C GLU A 411 -53.40 -15.27 22.21
N ALA A 412 -52.54 -16.29 22.09
CA ALA A 412 -51.13 -16.21 22.48
C ALA A 412 -50.35 -15.30 21.53
N PHE A 413 -50.64 -15.36 20.23
CA PHE A 413 -50.02 -14.48 19.25
C PHE A 413 -50.54 -13.04 19.35
N ALA A 414 -51.81 -12.85 19.70
CA ALA A 414 -52.38 -11.52 19.95
C ALA A 414 -51.71 -10.82 21.14
N GLN A 415 -51.43 -11.53 22.24
CA GLN A 415 -50.65 -10.98 23.37
C GLN A 415 -49.20 -10.64 22.97
N GLN A 416 -48.59 -11.44 22.09
CA GLN A 416 -47.25 -11.17 21.57
C GLN A 416 -47.22 -9.91 20.68
N LEU A 417 -48.26 -9.68 19.87
CA LEU A 417 -48.40 -8.43 19.11
C LEU A 417 -48.67 -7.22 20.00
N ALA A 418 -49.47 -7.38 21.06
CA ALA A 418 -49.77 -6.28 21.99
C ALA A 418 -48.55 -5.82 22.78
N SER A 419 -47.61 -6.72 23.07
CA SER A 419 -46.39 -6.42 23.85
C SER A 419 -45.21 -5.94 23.01
N HIS A 420 -45.03 -6.48 21.79
CA HIS A 420 -43.84 -6.20 20.96
C HIS A 420 -44.14 -5.53 19.63
N GLY A 421 -45.41 -5.30 19.29
CA GLY A 421 -45.81 -4.79 17.98
C GLY A 421 -45.48 -5.75 16.84
N VAL A 422 -45.63 -5.29 15.61
CA VAL A 422 -45.25 -6.05 14.41
C VAL A 422 -43.79 -5.77 14.08
N THR A 423 -42.95 -6.78 14.27
CA THR A 423 -41.55 -6.79 13.87
C THR A 423 -41.38 -7.56 12.55
N GLU A 424 -40.28 -7.35 11.82
CA GLU A 424 -40.00 -8.10 10.58
C GLU A 424 -39.99 -9.62 10.80
N ALA A 425 -39.49 -10.09 11.95
CA ALA A 425 -39.48 -11.51 12.31
C ALA A 425 -40.90 -12.06 12.55
N ASN A 426 -41.80 -11.23 13.08
CA ASN A 426 -43.19 -11.61 13.34
C ASN A 426 -44.10 -11.39 12.12
N MET A 427 -43.68 -10.58 11.13
CA MET A 427 -44.46 -10.23 9.95
C MET A 427 -44.85 -11.45 9.12
N THR A 428 -43.91 -12.37 8.88
CA THR A 428 -44.18 -13.60 8.10
C THR A 428 -45.21 -14.49 8.79
N LYS A 429 -45.09 -14.62 10.12
CA LYS A 429 -46.06 -15.36 10.94
C LYS A 429 -47.44 -14.67 10.94
N LEU A 430 -47.47 -13.34 11.05
CA LEU A 430 -48.70 -12.54 10.99
C LEU A 430 -49.42 -12.72 9.65
N LEU A 431 -48.70 -12.59 8.53
CA LEU A 431 -49.25 -12.79 7.19
C LEU A 431 -49.76 -14.23 6.99
N GLY A 432 -49.05 -15.24 7.50
CA GLY A 432 -49.52 -16.63 7.44
C GLY A 432 -50.81 -16.88 8.24
N ILE A 433 -50.97 -16.24 9.40
CA ILE A 433 -52.21 -16.33 10.19
C ILE A 433 -53.36 -15.61 9.47
N ILE A 434 -53.08 -14.44 8.88
CA ILE A 434 -54.06 -13.72 8.06
C ILE A 434 -54.49 -14.60 6.87
N GLU A 435 -53.54 -15.20 6.15
CA GLU A 435 -53.80 -16.08 5.01
C GLU A 435 -54.67 -17.28 5.42
N GLN A 436 -54.30 -17.97 6.50
CA GLN A 436 -55.09 -19.10 7.02
C GLN A 436 -56.52 -18.68 7.33
N ARG A 437 -56.70 -17.55 8.03
CA ARG A 437 -58.02 -17.09 8.46
C ARG A 437 -58.88 -16.61 7.30
N ILE A 438 -58.29 -15.93 6.31
CA ILE A 438 -58.97 -15.59 5.07
C ILE A 438 -59.38 -16.87 4.32
N GLY A 439 -58.51 -17.88 4.27
CA GLY A 439 -58.82 -19.19 3.70
C GLY A 439 -60.03 -19.86 4.35
N GLU A 440 -60.08 -19.87 5.68
CA GLU A 440 -61.23 -20.38 6.44
C GLU A 440 -62.52 -19.62 6.11
N LEU A 441 -62.46 -18.28 6.05
CA LEU A 441 -63.62 -17.44 5.71
C LEU A 441 -64.11 -17.69 4.29
N VAL A 442 -63.19 -17.87 3.34
CA VAL A 442 -63.49 -18.23 1.95
C VAL A 442 -64.15 -19.61 1.89
N ASP A 443 -63.63 -20.60 2.60
CA ASP A 443 -64.22 -21.95 2.62
C ASP A 443 -65.63 -21.93 3.22
N ILE A 444 -65.84 -21.18 4.33
CA ILE A 444 -67.17 -20.97 4.92
C ILE A 444 -68.11 -20.29 3.91
N HIS A 445 -67.64 -19.26 3.20
CA HIS A 445 -68.42 -18.58 2.19
C HIS A 445 -68.77 -19.50 1.01
N ASN A 446 -67.82 -20.28 0.51
CA ASN A 446 -68.02 -21.25 -0.57
C ASN A 446 -69.03 -22.33 -0.15
N ILE A 447 -68.95 -22.83 1.09
CA ILE A 447 -69.93 -23.78 1.62
C ILE A 447 -71.31 -23.11 1.73
N ALA A 448 -71.41 -21.90 2.26
CA ALA A 448 -72.68 -21.19 2.41
C ALA A 448 -73.35 -20.83 1.07
N THR A 449 -72.55 -20.51 0.05
CA THR A 449 -73.02 -20.16 -1.30
C THR A 449 -73.34 -21.39 -2.14
N ASN A 450 -72.53 -22.46 -2.07
CA ASN A 450 -72.79 -23.71 -2.79
C ASN A 450 -73.88 -24.57 -2.11
N ALA A 451 -74.07 -24.46 -0.79
CA ALA A 451 -75.19 -25.08 -0.09
C ALA A 451 -76.54 -24.48 -0.49
N ASN A 452 -76.58 -23.22 -0.95
CA ASN A 452 -77.77 -22.62 -1.54
C ASN A 452 -77.94 -22.93 -3.05
N GLY A 453 -76.97 -23.61 -3.69
CA GLY A 453 -76.93 -23.82 -5.14
C GLY A 453 -77.10 -25.26 -5.62
N THR A 454 -77.29 -26.25 -4.75
CA THR A 454 -77.38 -27.66 -5.17
C THR A 454 -78.66 -28.34 -4.70
N ALA A 455 -79.74 -28.06 -5.43
CA ALA A 455 -80.91 -28.91 -5.51
C ALA A 455 -81.25 -29.24 -6.97
N SER A 456 -80.36 -29.89 -7.71
CA SER A 456 -80.73 -30.72 -8.88
C SER A 456 -79.57 -31.57 -9.42
N LYS A 457 -79.69 -32.88 -9.13
CA LYS A 457 -79.26 -34.13 -9.81
C LYS A 457 -78.01 -34.23 -10.73
N PRO A 458 -77.37 -35.43 -10.75
CA PRO A 458 -76.18 -35.74 -11.54
C PRO A 458 -76.55 -36.28 -12.93
N GLU A 459 -75.81 -35.91 -13.98
CA GLU A 459 -75.73 -36.72 -15.19
C GLU A 459 -74.31 -36.76 -15.77
N THR A 460 -73.99 -37.96 -16.22
CA THR A 460 -72.78 -38.46 -16.86
C THR A 460 -72.61 -37.91 -18.28
N ALA A 461 -71.39 -37.51 -18.66
CA ALA A 461 -70.94 -37.65 -20.05
C ALA A 461 -69.41 -37.61 -20.15
N VAL A 462 -68.94 -38.51 -20.99
CA VAL A 462 -67.56 -38.79 -21.38
C VAL A 462 -67.20 -37.87 -22.55
N ASP A 463 -65.95 -37.41 -22.66
CA ASP A 463 -65.06 -37.68 -23.80
C ASP A 463 -64.02 -36.57 -24.12
N ASN A 464 -62.84 -37.10 -24.46
CA ASN A 464 -61.60 -36.64 -25.08
C ASN A 464 -61.31 -35.19 -25.57
N SER A 465 -60.15 -34.70 -25.10
CA SER A 465 -58.91 -34.50 -25.88
C SER A 465 -58.61 -33.21 -26.70
N HIS A 466 -57.39 -32.70 -26.45
CA HIS A 466 -56.42 -32.02 -27.33
C HIS A 466 -56.68 -30.59 -27.89
N GLY A 467 -55.77 -29.67 -27.51
CA GLY A 467 -54.99 -28.90 -28.51
C GLY A 467 -55.01 -27.36 -28.49
N LYS A 468 -53.88 -26.79 -28.03
CA LYS A 468 -53.17 -25.60 -28.56
C LYS A 468 -53.80 -24.18 -28.51
N THR A 469 -53.15 -23.35 -27.69
CA THR A 469 -52.59 -22.00 -27.96
C THR A 469 -53.30 -21.07 -28.97
N LYS A 470 -53.73 -19.88 -28.48
CA LYS A 470 -53.49 -18.60 -29.17
C LYS A 470 -53.69 -17.38 -28.23
N LYS A 471 -52.71 -16.49 -28.24
CA LYS A 471 -52.73 -15.09 -27.75
C LYS A 471 -53.74 -14.26 -28.56
N GLY A 472 -54.44 -13.34 -27.91
CA GLY A 472 -55.30 -12.35 -28.57
C GLY A 472 -55.89 -11.31 -27.60
N MET A 473 -55.47 -10.07 -27.79
CA MET A 473 -55.75 -8.82 -27.07
C MET A 473 -57.23 -8.36 -27.11
N HIS A 474 -57.66 -7.72 -26.01
CA HIS A 474 -58.76 -6.77 -25.75
C HIS A 474 -60.04 -6.70 -26.61
N GLY A 475 -61.19 -6.67 -25.91
CA GLY A 475 -62.45 -6.10 -26.40
C GLY A 475 -63.63 -6.37 -25.48
N VAL A 476 -64.18 -5.30 -24.89
CA VAL A 476 -65.28 -5.23 -23.93
C VAL A 476 -66.60 -5.79 -24.49
N GLY A 477 -67.35 -6.54 -23.67
CA GLY A 477 -68.73 -6.94 -23.95
C GLY A 477 -69.39 -7.58 -22.73
N ALA A 478 -70.35 -6.87 -22.15
CA ALA A 478 -71.18 -7.31 -21.05
C ALA A 478 -71.96 -8.59 -21.40
N GLY A 479 -71.87 -9.59 -20.53
CA GLY A 479 -72.60 -10.84 -20.63
C GLY A 479 -72.66 -11.48 -19.24
N THR A 480 -73.76 -11.23 -18.55
CA THR A 480 -74.17 -11.86 -17.30
C THR A 480 -74.08 -13.38 -17.38
N GLY A 481 -73.13 -13.95 -16.64
CA GLY A 481 -73.00 -15.38 -16.39
C GLY A 481 -72.28 -15.56 -15.07
N VAL A 482 -73.04 -15.72 -13.99
CA VAL A 482 -72.53 -16.00 -12.65
C VAL A 482 -71.97 -17.42 -12.66
N ALA A 483 -70.72 -17.57 -13.08
CA ALA A 483 -69.92 -18.75 -12.77
C ALA A 483 -69.43 -18.57 -11.33
N ALA A 484 -69.82 -19.49 -10.45
CA ALA A 484 -69.34 -19.56 -9.07
C ALA A 484 -67.80 -19.69 -9.07
N SER A 485 -67.13 -18.55 -8.98
CA SER A 485 -65.68 -18.48 -8.85
C SER A 485 -65.36 -18.89 -7.43
N LEU A 486 -64.71 -20.05 -7.27
CA LEU A 486 -64.10 -20.46 -6.00
C LEU A 486 -63.13 -19.34 -5.58
N MET A 487 -63.52 -18.56 -4.57
CA MET A 487 -62.83 -17.38 -4.06
C MET A 487 -61.51 -17.70 -3.33
N ARG A 488 -60.77 -18.74 -3.73
CA ARG A 488 -59.48 -19.04 -3.09
C ARG A 488 -58.41 -18.14 -3.71
N PRO A 489 -57.68 -17.32 -2.93
CA PRO A 489 -56.51 -16.63 -3.45
C PRO A 489 -55.52 -17.67 -3.97
N LEU A 490 -55.18 -17.61 -5.25
CA LEU A 490 -54.07 -18.39 -5.79
C LEU A 490 -52.77 -17.67 -5.44
N PRO A 491 -51.72 -18.39 -5.03
CA PRO A 491 -50.40 -17.79 -4.91
C PRO A 491 -49.98 -17.22 -6.28
N PRO A 492 -49.27 -16.08 -6.33
CA PRO A 492 -48.84 -15.46 -7.58
C PRO A 492 -48.11 -16.48 -8.46
N SER A 493 -48.48 -16.55 -9.74
CA SER A 493 -47.73 -17.34 -10.71
C SER A 493 -46.35 -16.71 -10.91
N ALA A 494 -45.33 -17.53 -11.15
CA ALA A 494 -43.95 -17.07 -11.35
C ALA A 494 -43.78 -16.02 -12.47
N ASP A 495 -44.79 -15.88 -13.34
CA ASP A 495 -44.82 -14.92 -14.44
C ASP A 495 -45.18 -13.47 -14.00
N GLU A 496 -45.63 -13.23 -12.76
CA GLU A 496 -45.96 -11.88 -12.26
C GLU A 496 -44.76 -11.14 -11.62
N PHE A 497 -43.60 -11.79 -11.54
CA PHE A 497 -42.33 -11.22 -11.08
C PHE A 497 -41.40 -10.84 -12.24
N GLU A 498 -41.93 -10.43 -13.40
CA GLU A 498 -41.10 -9.74 -14.41
C GLU A 498 -40.70 -8.36 -13.86
N ASN A 499 -39.61 -8.36 -13.09
CA ASN A 499 -38.92 -7.17 -12.64
C ASN A 499 -38.49 -6.38 -13.89
N SER A 500 -39.10 -5.23 -14.11
CA SER A 500 -38.60 -4.19 -15.00
C SER A 500 -37.41 -3.49 -14.34
N ASP A 501 -36.33 -4.24 -14.10
CA ASP A 501 -35.02 -3.73 -13.71
C ASP A 501 -34.00 -4.32 -14.69
N SER A 502 -33.94 -3.69 -15.87
CA SER A 502 -32.83 -3.84 -16.80
C SER A 502 -31.64 -3.05 -16.27
N GLU A 503 -30.99 -3.57 -15.24
CA GLU A 503 -29.67 -3.07 -14.81
C GLU A 503 -28.64 -4.11 -15.21
N GLU A 504 -27.73 -3.69 -16.10
CA GLU A 504 -26.52 -4.42 -16.47
C GLU A 504 -25.73 -4.75 -15.19
N THR A 505 -25.90 -5.98 -14.69
CA THR A 505 -25.05 -6.49 -13.62
C THR A 505 -23.68 -6.79 -14.21
N GLU A 506 -22.81 -5.78 -14.20
CA GLU A 506 -21.37 -5.98 -14.26
C GLU A 506 -20.94 -6.83 -13.05
N ASP A 507 -20.12 -7.83 -13.33
CA ASP A 507 -19.74 -8.95 -12.48
C ASP A 507 -19.53 -8.61 -11.00
N GLY A 508 -20.40 -9.17 -10.14
CA GLY A 508 -20.25 -9.06 -8.71
C GLY A 508 -21.21 -9.94 -7.93
N VAL A 509 -20.80 -11.19 -7.70
CA VAL A 509 -21.36 -12.11 -6.69
C VAL A 509 -22.66 -12.83 -7.07
N ARG A 510 -22.63 -13.63 -8.15
CA ARG A 510 -23.50 -14.81 -8.27
C ARG A 510 -22.73 -16.08 -7.86
N PRO A 511 -23.28 -16.96 -7.00
CA PRO A 511 -22.67 -18.26 -6.74
C PRO A 511 -22.62 -19.08 -8.04
N CYS A 512 -21.43 -19.33 -8.59
CA CYS A 512 -21.25 -20.09 -9.82
C CYS A 512 -21.69 -21.55 -9.65
N LYS A 513 -22.34 -22.12 -10.68
CA LYS A 513 -22.61 -23.57 -10.71
C LYS A 513 -21.31 -24.34 -10.95
N ILE A 514 -21.18 -25.53 -10.37
CA ILE A 514 -19.98 -26.39 -10.48
C ILE A 514 -19.57 -26.65 -11.94
N THR A 515 -20.54 -26.73 -12.85
CA THR A 515 -20.31 -26.92 -14.29
C THR A 515 -19.55 -25.75 -14.93
N GLU A 516 -19.83 -24.51 -14.52
CA GLU A 516 -19.16 -23.30 -15.03
C GLU A 516 -17.72 -23.19 -14.51
N LEU A 517 -17.46 -23.67 -13.28
CA LEU A 517 -16.12 -23.79 -12.72
C LEU A 517 -15.27 -24.82 -13.48
N GLN A 518 -15.87 -25.96 -13.85
CA GLN A 518 -15.19 -26.98 -14.64
C GLN A 518 -14.85 -26.49 -16.05
N GLU A 519 -15.77 -25.76 -16.70
CA GLU A 519 -15.56 -25.19 -18.04
C GLU A 519 -14.50 -24.08 -18.05
N LYS A 520 -14.52 -23.17 -17.06
CA LYS A 520 -13.47 -22.15 -16.89
C LYS A 520 -12.10 -22.78 -16.61
N THR A 521 -12.05 -23.85 -15.83
CA THR A 521 -10.80 -24.57 -15.55
C THR A 521 -10.26 -25.27 -16.80
N ALA A 522 -11.13 -25.90 -17.60
CA ALA A 522 -10.75 -26.52 -18.87
C ALA A 522 -10.21 -25.50 -19.88
N SER A 523 -10.81 -24.30 -19.95
CA SER A 523 -10.37 -23.21 -20.82
C SER A 523 -8.98 -22.65 -20.44
N VAL A 524 -8.72 -22.49 -19.14
CA VAL A 524 -7.42 -22.00 -18.64
C VAL A 524 -6.31 -23.04 -18.85
N VAL A 525 -6.62 -24.33 -18.72
CA VAL A 525 -5.67 -25.43 -19.00
C VAL A 525 -5.39 -25.54 -20.50
N GLY A 526 -6.39 -25.31 -21.36
CA GLY A 526 -6.20 -25.22 -22.82
C GLY A 526 -5.25 -24.10 -23.23
N ARG A 527 -5.42 -22.90 -22.67
CA ARG A 527 -4.57 -21.73 -22.97
C ARG A 527 -3.12 -21.85 -22.50
N ARG A 528 -2.82 -22.71 -21.51
CA ARG A 528 -1.43 -22.97 -21.08
C ARG A 528 -0.65 -23.88 -22.03
N LYS A 529 -1.31 -24.61 -22.94
CA LYS A 529 -0.62 -25.46 -23.93
C LYS A 529 -0.18 -24.72 -25.21
N GLU A 530 -0.64 -23.48 -25.44
CA GLU A 530 -0.43 -22.75 -26.71
C GLU A 530 0.57 -21.58 -26.65
N LYS A 531 1.48 -21.49 -25.68
CA LYS A 531 2.57 -20.49 -25.74
C LYS A 531 3.84 -21.09 -26.36
N PRO A 532 4.22 -20.73 -27.61
CA PRO A 532 5.51 -21.12 -28.18
C PRO A 532 6.66 -20.29 -27.59
N SER A 533 7.75 -20.98 -27.24
CA SER A 533 9.00 -20.40 -26.75
C SER A 533 9.70 -19.54 -27.81
N ARG A 534 10.00 -18.27 -27.50
CA ARG A 534 10.84 -17.40 -28.35
C ARG A 534 12.34 -17.65 -28.10
N PRO A 535 13.20 -17.63 -29.14
CA PRO A 535 14.64 -17.89 -29.01
C PRO A 535 15.44 -16.63 -28.58
N PRO A 536 16.69 -16.80 -28.11
CA PRO A 536 17.50 -15.71 -27.57
C PRO A 536 18.11 -14.84 -28.68
N LYS A 537 18.19 -13.53 -28.46
CA LYS A 537 18.89 -12.59 -29.35
C LYS A 537 20.34 -12.39 -28.87
N LYS A 538 21.22 -12.31 -29.88
CA LYS A 538 22.66 -12.03 -29.84
C LYS A 538 23.00 -10.69 -29.20
#